data_AF-A0A2V7WDH4-F1
#
_entry.id   AF-A0A2V7WDH4-F1
#
_cell.length_a   1.000
_cell.length_b   1.000
_cell.length_c   1.000
_cell.angle_alpha   90.00
_cell.angle_beta   90.00
_cell.angle_gamma   90.00
#
_symmetry.space_group_name_H-M   'P 1'
#
loop_
_entity.id
_entity.type
_entity.pdbx_description
1 polymer ?
#
loop_
_entity_poly.entity_id
_entity_poly.type
_entity_poly.pdbx_seq_one_letter_code
_entity_poly.pdbx_strand_id
1 'polypeptide(L)'
;MSLLGRYTHWLHTRWPAGSVEKLPEIREDGTTAVPGVRIVGDLTGVPLLKFSSDSGARAVRAILAEPDFSATRRPDADPDVLDVAIVGGGVAGIAAAIAAKKAGLSFAVFEATEVFSTVANFPKAKPIYTYPTGMTPDGDLQFRSEVHPKEQLLADLESRRKAAGIEVTSARIERIQRLDGLLLLNHGDGKTVTKARRAIVAIGRSGSHRKLGVPGEETNKVFNRL
;
A
#
# COMPACT_ATOMS: atom_id res chain seq x y z
N MET A 1 39.02 23.64 -15.01
CA MET A 1 37.97 22.84 -15.70
C MET A 1 37.94 23.23 -17.17
N SER A 2 37.86 22.25 -18.09
CA SER A 2 37.78 22.50 -19.54
C SER A 2 36.46 23.17 -19.94
N LEU A 3 36.38 23.70 -21.17
CA LEU A 3 35.16 24.33 -21.70
C LEU A 3 33.98 23.34 -21.75
N LEU A 4 34.25 22.10 -22.18
CA LEU A 4 33.28 20.99 -22.06
C LEU A 4 32.90 20.72 -20.61
N GLY A 5 33.87 20.68 -19.68
CA GLY A 5 33.59 20.43 -18.27
C GLY A 5 32.73 21.51 -17.60
N ARG A 6 32.87 22.78 -18.02
CA ARG A 6 32.00 23.87 -17.56
C ARG A 6 30.61 23.78 -18.19
N TYR A 7 30.52 23.43 -19.48
CA TYR A 7 29.26 23.27 -20.18
C TYR A 7 28.43 22.08 -19.65
N THR A 8 29.05 20.93 -19.37
CA THR A 8 28.38 19.78 -18.75
C THR A 8 27.99 20.06 -17.30
N HIS A 9 28.83 20.77 -16.55
CA HIS A 9 28.49 21.21 -15.19
C HIS A 9 27.32 22.19 -15.16
N TRP A 10 27.23 23.10 -16.15
CA TRP A 10 26.11 24.02 -16.32
C TRP A 10 24.83 23.30 -16.76
N LEU A 11 24.93 22.38 -17.74
CA LEU A 11 23.80 21.55 -18.21
C LEU A 11 23.18 20.70 -17.10
N HIS A 12 24.00 20.10 -16.23
CA HIS A 12 23.50 19.30 -15.12
C HIS A 12 22.85 20.16 -14.01
N THR A 13 22.96 21.49 -14.07
CA THR A 13 22.37 22.50 -13.15
C THR A 13 22.57 22.24 -11.65
N ARG A 14 23.47 21.33 -11.27
CA ARG A 14 23.47 20.69 -9.93
C ARG A 14 22.06 20.27 -9.48
N TRP A 15 21.18 19.89 -10.41
CA TRP A 15 19.91 19.30 -10.03
C TRP A 15 20.24 18.16 -9.08
N PRO A 16 19.71 18.14 -7.85
CA PRO A 16 19.90 17.01 -6.97
C PRO A 16 19.19 15.83 -7.63
N ALA A 17 19.93 15.11 -8.47
CA ALA A 17 19.63 13.73 -8.79
C ALA A 17 19.83 13.01 -7.47
N GLY A 18 18.78 13.00 -6.64
CA GLY A 18 18.80 12.29 -5.36
C GLY A 18 19.25 10.86 -5.58
N SER A 19 19.72 10.20 -4.52
CA SER A 19 19.96 8.77 -4.58
C SER A 19 18.70 8.05 -5.06
N VAL A 20 18.88 7.03 -5.91
CA VAL A 20 17.77 6.17 -6.34
C VAL A 20 17.10 5.63 -5.09
N GLU A 21 15.80 5.87 -4.97
CA GLU A 21 15.00 5.38 -3.84
C GLU A 21 15.05 3.85 -3.85
N LYS A 22 15.54 3.26 -2.75
CA LYS A 22 15.60 1.81 -2.62
C LYS A 22 14.20 1.28 -2.41
N LEU A 23 13.66 0.64 -3.45
CA LEU A 23 12.40 -0.08 -3.38
C LEU A 23 12.66 -1.55 -3.03
N PRO A 24 11.69 -2.24 -2.40
CA PRO A 24 11.77 -3.68 -2.25
C PRO A 24 11.85 -4.34 -3.63
N GLU A 25 12.62 -5.42 -3.72
CA GLU A 25 12.63 -6.26 -4.91
C GLU A 25 11.30 -7.02 -4.99
N ILE A 26 10.57 -6.80 -6.08
CA ILE A 26 9.26 -7.38 -6.34
C ILE A 26 9.27 -8.13 -7.67
N ARG A 27 8.62 -9.29 -7.68
CA ARG A 27 8.32 -10.01 -8.92
C ARG A 27 7.07 -9.44 -9.56
N GLU A 28 6.79 -9.81 -10.81
CA GLU A 28 5.62 -9.32 -11.56
C GLU A 28 4.28 -9.59 -10.88
N ASP A 29 4.19 -10.68 -10.13
CA ASP A 29 3.01 -11.05 -9.37
C ASP A 29 2.90 -10.32 -8.02
N GLY A 30 3.91 -9.52 -7.67
CA GLY A 30 4.01 -8.78 -6.41
C GLY A 30 4.65 -9.58 -5.27
N THR A 31 5.05 -10.84 -5.47
CA THR A 31 5.77 -11.59 -4.43
C THR A 31 7.15 -10.99 -4.17
N THR A 32 7.63 -11.19 -2.95
CA THR A 32 8.92 -10.66 -2.50
C THR A 32 9.93 -11.78 -2.24
N ALA A 33 11.16 -11.42 -1.85
CA ALA A 33 12.14 -12.38 -1.35
C ALA A 33 11.70 -13.08 -0.05
N VAL A 34 10.74 -12.51 0.70
CA VAL A 34 10.16 -13.13 1.90
C VAL A 34 8.95 -13.98 1.49
N PRO A 35 9.00 -15.33 1.64
CA PRO A 35 7.89 -16.18 1.24
C PRO A 35 6.59 -15.83 2.00
N GLY A 36 5.47 -15.78 1.27
CA GLY A 36 4.17 -15.42 1.82
C GLY A 36 3.90 -13.91 1.97
N VAL A 37 4.85 -13.05 1.60
CA VAL A 37 4.68 -11.60 1.55
C VAL A 37 4.50 -11.13 0.11
N ARG A 38 3.44 -10.36 -0.14
CA ARG A 38 3.11 -9.76 -1.44
C ARG A 38 2.93 -8.25 -1.31
N ILE A 39 3.42 -7.49 -2.29
CA ILE A 39 3.30 -6.04 -2.38
C ILE A 39 2.25 -5.65 -3.41
N VAL A 40 1.42 -4.65 -3.09
CA VAL A 40 0.34 -4.15 -3.94
C VAL A 40 0.27 -2.62 -3.95
N GLY A 41 -0.56 -2.08 -4.84
CA GLY A 41 -0.77 -0.63 -4.96
C GLY A 41 0.46 0.13 -5.45
N ASP A 42 0.56 1.39 -5.07
CA ASP A 42 1.55 2.33 -5.59
C ASP A 42 3.01 1.91 -5.33
N LEU A 43 3.26 1.02 -4.36
CA LEU A 43 4.59 0.45 -4.09
C LEU A 43 5.08 -0.44 -5.23
N THR A 44 4.17 -0.90 -6.11
CA THR A 44 4.51 -1.62 -7.36
C THR A 44 4.98 -0.71 -8.49
N GLY A 45 4.88 0.62 -8.32
CA GLY A 45 5.44 1.61 -9.24
C GLY A 45 4.41 2.40 -10.07
N VAL A 46 3.14 1.97 -10.15
CA VAL A 46 2.10 2.67 -10.93
C VAL A 46 1.00 3.20 -10.00
N PRO A 47 0.99 4.51 -9.68
CA PRO A 47 0.06 5.10 -8.71
C PRO A 47 -1.29 5.48 -9.34
N LEU A 48 -2.02 4.51 -9.90
CA LEU A 48 -3.38 4.74 -10.42
C LEU A 48 -4.41 3.96 -9.61
N LEU A 49 -5.55 4.61 -9.32
CA LEU A 49 -6.62 4.07 -8.48
C LEU A 49 -7.09 2.67 -8.91
N LYS A 50 -7.29 2.48 -10.22
CA LYS A 50 -7.75 1.19 -10.75
C LYS A 50 -6.71 0.09 -10.57
N PHE A 51 -5.42 0.38 -10.81
CA PHE A 51 -4.34 -0.57 -10.53
C PHE A 51 -4.19 -0.86 -9.04
N SER A 52 -4.37 0.13 -8.18
CA SER A 52 -4.31 -0.06 -6.73
C SER A 52 -5.44 -0.96 -6.23
N SER A 53 -6.68 -0.73 -6.66
CA SER A 53 -7.77 -1.66 -6.32
C SER A 53 -7.61 -3.05 -6.94
N ASP A 54 -7.18 -3.12 -8.20
CA ASP A 54 -7.00 -4.38 -8.92
C ASP A 54 -5.92 -5.26 -8.28
N SER A 55 -4.74 -4.68 -8.01
CA SER A 55 -3.63 -5.41 -7.39
C SER A 55 -3.98 -5.94 -6.00
N GLY A 56 -4.73 -5.18 -5.19
CA GLY A 56 -5.22 -5.64 -3.89
C GLY A 56 -6.12 -6.88 -3.98
N ALA A 57 -7.11 -6.86 -4.88
CA ALA A 57 -8.00 -8.00 -5.08
C ALA A 57 -7.27 -9.21 -5.69
N ARG A 58 -6.42 -8.98 -6.70
CA ARG A 58 -5.60 -10.03 -7.32
C ARG A 58 -4.65 -10.70 -6.34
N ALA A 59 -4.09 -9.96 -5.39
CA ALA A 59 -3.22 -10.53 -4.37
C ALA A 59 -3.92 -11.60 -3.52
N VAL A 60 -5.17 -11.37 -3.13
CA VAL A 60 -5.95 -12.37 -2.37
C VAL A 60 -6.26 -13.60 -3.23
N ARG A 61 -6.64 -13.42 -4.50
CA ARG A 61 -6.86 -14.56 -5.40
C ARG A 61 -5.59 -15.37 -5.63
N ALA A 62 -4.46 -14.70 -5.79
CA ALA A 62 -3.17 -15.37 -5.94
C ALA A 62 -2.83 -16.18 -4.68
N ILE A 63 -3.03 -15.61 -3.49
CA ILE A 63 -2.86 -16.32 -2.21
C ILE A 63 -3.74 -17.57 -2.14
N LEU A 64 -5.01 -17.47 -2.54
CA LEU A 64 -5.93 -18.62 -2.54
C LEU A 64 -5.49 -19.73 -3.51
N ALA A 65 -4.81 -19.38 -4.60
CA ALA A 65 -4.28 -20.32 -5.58
C ALA A 65 -2.95 -20.96 -5.16
N GLU A 66 -2.31 -20.50 -4.08
CA GLU A 66 -1.06 -21.06 -3.58
C GLU A 66 -1.31 -22.42 -2.88
N PRO A 67 -0.67 -23.53 -3.33
CA PRO A 67 -0.91 -24.85 -2.76
C PRO A 67 -0.52 -24.95 -1.28
N ASP A 68 0.55 -24.29 -0.87
CA ASP A 68 1.04 -24.27 0.51
C ASP A 68 0.16 -23.42 1.44
N PHE A 69 -0.54 -22.41 0.91
CA PHE A 69 -1.54 -21.67 1.67
C PHE A 69 -2.73 -22.57 2.04
N SER A 70 -3.27 -23.30 1.07
CA SER A 70 -4.39 -24.22 1.31
C SER A 70 -4.03 -25.34 2.27
N ALA A 71 -2.81 -25.88 2.21
CA ALA A 71 -2.33 -26.90 3.13
C ALA A 71 -2.18 -26.42 4.58
N THR A 72 -1.93 -25.11 4.77
CA THR A 72 -1.74 -24.51 6.09
C THR A 72 -3.05 -23.98 6.70
N ARG A 73 -4.06 -23.67 5.87
CA ARG A 73 -5.42 -23.32 6.31
C ARG A 73 -6.20 -24.57 6.71
N ARG A 74 -5.96 -25.04 7.95
CA ARG A 74 -6.70 -26.19 8.50
C ARG A 74 -7.90 -25.73 9.35
N PRO A 75 -9.00 -26.52 9.42
CA PRO A 75 -10.16 -26.19 10.25
C PRO A 75 -9.85 -26.09 11.76
N ASP A 76 -8.79 -26.75 12.22
CA ASP A 76 -8.26 -26.78 13.59
C ASP A 76 -7.07 -25.82 13.79
N ALA A 77 -6.88 -24.87 12.87
CA ALA A 77 -5.84 -23.87 12.98
C ALA A 77 -5.98 -23.01 14.24
N ASP A 78 -4.83 -22.64 14.83
CA ASP A 78 -4.72 -21.67 15.91
C ASP A 78 -5.52 -20.39 15.57
N PRO A 79 -6.57 -20.04 16.35
CA PRO A 79 -7.42 -18.89 16.08
C PRO A 79 -6.68 -17.56 16.20
N ASP A 80 -5.52 -17.53 16.87
CA ASP A 80 -4.68 -16.34 17.01
C ASP A 80 -3.81 -16.07 15.76
N VAL A 81 -3.87 -16.94 14.76
CA VAL A 81 -3.15 -16.79 13.49
C VAL A 81 -4.11 -16.37 12.38
N LEU A 82 -3.86 -15.19 11.82
CA LEU A 82 -4.61 -14.69 10.67
C LEU A 82 -4.24 -15.48 9.41
N ASP A 83 -5.22 -15.70 8.53
CA ASP A 83 -4.94 -16.16 7.17
C ASP A 83 -4.14 -15.08 6.42
N VAL A 84 -4.58 -13.81 6.51
CA VAL A 84 -3.93 -12.69 5.81
C VAL A 84 -3.84 -11.46 6.72
N ALA A 85 -2.63 -10.93 6.92
CA ALA A 85 -2.44 -9.59 7.47
C ALA A 85 -2.27 -8.56 6.35
N ILE A 86 -2.99 -7.44 6.42
CA ILE A 86 -2.94 -6.38 5.41
C ILE A 86 -2.34 -5.13 6.05
N VAL A 87 -1.22 -4.65 5.50
CA VAL A 87 -0.48 -3.49 6.03
C VAL A 87 -0.70 -2.29 5.12
N GLY A 88 -1.49 -1.33 5.58
CA GLY A 88 -1.92 -0.14 4.86
C GLY A 88 -3.42 -0.15 4.57
N GLY A 89 -4.13 0.89 5.01
CA GLY A 89 -5.56 1.16 4.82
C GLY A 89 -5.85 2.08 3.63
N GLY A 90 -4.98 2.09 2.61
CA GLY A 90 -5.23 2.76 1.34
C GLY A 90 -6.18 1.97 0.42
N VAL A 91 -6.38 2.46 -0.81
CA VAL A 91 -7.26 1.82 -1.81
C VAL A 91 -6.91 0.36 -2.04
N ALA A 92 -5.62 0.04 -2.19
CA ALA A 92 -5.17 -1.34 -2.41
C ALA A 92 -5.41 -2.25 -1.21
N GLY A 93 -5.15 -1.76 0.01
CA GLY A 93 -5.36 -2.53 1.23
C GLY A 93 -6.84 -2.80 1.50
N ILE A 94 -7.70 -1.79 1.31
CA ILE A 94 -9.15 -1.99 1.45
C ILE A 94 -9.70 -2.91 0.36
N ALA A 95 -9.22 -2.82 -0.89
CA ALA A 95 -9.60 -3.77 -1.93
C ALA A 95 -9.20 -5.21 -1.59
N ALA A 96 -8.00 -5.41 -1.04
CA ALA A 96 -7.56 -6.70 -0.54
C ALA A 96 -8.43 -7.19 0.63
N ALA A 97 -8.80 -6.31 1.56
CA ALA A 97 -9.64 -6.66 2.70
C ALA A 97 -11.06 -7.10 2.28
N ILE A 98 -11.65 -6.40 1.31
CA ILE A 98 -12.94 -6.77 0.72
C ILE A 98 -12.85 -8.17 0.07
N ALA A 99 -11.79 -8.41 -0.71
CA ALA A 99 -11.57 -9.71 -1.34
C ALA A 99 -11.33 -10.83 -0.32
N ALA A 100 -10.55 -10.57 0.74
CA ALA A 100 -10.29 -11.53 1.82
C ALA A 100 -11.57 -11.89 2.58
N LYS A 101 -12.41 -10.90 2.89
CA LYS A 101 -13.72 -11.12 3.52
C LYS A 101 -14.63 -11.99 2.66
N LYS A 102 -14.71 -11.69 1.36
CA LYS A 102 -15.52 -12.47 0.40
C LYS A 102 -15.06 -13.92 0.28
N ALA A 103 -13.75 -14.16 0.42
CA ALA A 103 -13.16 -15.49 0.44
C ALA A 103 -13.28 -16.22 1.79
N GLY A 104 -13.87 -15.60 2.82
CA GLY A 104 -14.02 -16.19 4.15
C GLY A 104 -12.67 -16.41 4.85
N LEU A 105 -11.70 -15.54 4.61
CA LEU A 105 -10.39 -15.57 5.28
C LEU A 105 -10.45 -14.79 6.60
N SER A 106 -9.70 -15.24 7.61
CA SER A 106 -9.42 -14.39 8.78
C SER A 106 -8.36 -13.34 8.42
N PHE A 107 -8.67 -12.06 8.65
CA PHE A 107 -7.75 -10.98 8.29
C PHE A 107 -7.84 -9.79 9.25
N ALA A 108 -6.79 -8.97 9.22
CA ALA A 108 -6.77 -7.65 9.86
C ALA A 108 -6.10 -6.64 8.93
N VAL A 109 -6.61 -5.40 8.95
CA VAL A 109 -6.00 -4.27 8.24
C VAL A 109 -5.34 -3.36 9.27
N PHE A 110 -4.04 -3.12 9.12
CA PHE A 110 -3.25 -2.24 9.99
C PHE A 110 -2.93 -0.95 9.26
N GLU A 111 -3.36 0.19 9.79
CA GLU A 111 -3.07 1.52 9.24
C GLU A 111 -2.30 2.36 10.26
N ALA A 112 -1.17 2.94 9.83
CA ALA A 112 -0.28 3.71 10.69
C ALA A 112 -0.73 5.17 10.88
N THR A 113 -1.57 5.67 9.98
CA THR A 113 -2.03 7.05 9.91
C THR A 113 -3.57 7.09 9.89
N GLU A 114 -4.17 7.46 8.76
CA GLU A 114 -5.61 7.47 8.53
C GLU A 114 -5.96 6.61 7.31
N VAL A 115 -7.19 6.07 7.32
CA VAL A 115 -7.71 5.30 6.18
C VAL A 115 -7.77 6.23 4.95
N PHE A 116 -7.30 5.73 3.80
CA PHE A 116 -7.18 6.50 2.56
C PHE A 116 -6.34 7.79 2.65
N SER A 117 -5.37 7.87 3.57
CA SER A 117 -4.50 9.04 3.79
C SER A 117 -4.02 9.74 2.52
N THR A 118 -3.51 9.00 1.53
CA THR A 118 -3.06 9.60 0.25
C THR A 118 -4.15 10.42 -0.46
N VAL A 119 -5.39 9.91 -0.48
CA VAL A 119 -6.51 10.61 -1.10
C VAL A 119 -6.96 11.79 -0.23
N ALA A 120 -6.97 11.61 1.09
CA ALA A 120 -7.33 12.64 2.06
C ALA A 120 -6.41 13.87 1.94
N ASN A 121 -5.11 13.64 1.74
CA ASN A 121 -4.09 14.70 1.73
C ASN A 121 -3.86 15.38 0.38
N PHE A 122 -4.59 14.98 -0.67
CA PHE A 122 -4.61 15.74 -1.91
C PHE A 122 -5.11 17.19 -1.69
N PRO A 123 -4.74 18.15 -2.55
CA PRO A 123 -5.32 19.49 -2.55
C PRO A 123 -6.86 19.50 -2.61
N LYS A 124 -7.46 20.50 -1.96
CA LYS A 124 -8.93 20.71 -1.98
C LYS A 124 -9.43 20.76 -3.43
N ALA A 125 -10.55 20.08 -3.70
CA ALA A 125 -11.18 20.02 -5.01
C ALA A 125 -10.26 19.52 -6.15
N LYS A 126 -9.18 18.78 -5.83
CA LYS A 126 -8.33 18.17 -6.85
C LYS A 126 -9.19 17.24 -7.72
N PRO A 127 -9.20 17.42 -9.06
CA PRO A 127 -9.86 16.48 -9.96
C PRO A 127 -9.10 15.15 -9.94
N ILE A 128 -9.82 14.07 -9.65
CA ILE A 128 -9.28 12.72 -9.64
C ILE A 128 -9.78 11.96 -10.86
N TYR A 129 -8.84 11.49 -11.66
CA TYR A 129 -9.11 10.72 -12.87
C TYR A 129 -8.93 9.24 -12.59
N THR A 130 -9.87 8.44 -13.07
CA THR A 130 -9.95 6.99 -12.84
C THR A 130 -9.42 6.20 -14.05
N TYR A 131 -8.23 6.56 -14.52
CA TYR A 131 -7.56 5.81 -15.59
C TYR A 131 -7.03 4.45 -15.10
N PRO A 132 -6.94 3.44 -15.98
CA PRO A 132 -7.35 3.45 -17.40
C PRO A 132 -8.87 3.31 -17.58
N THR A 133 -9.48 4.04 -18.51
CA THR A 133 -10.95 4.01 -18.71
C THR A 133 -11.48 2.62 -19.09
N GLY A 134 -10.79 1.91 -19.98
CA GLY A 134 -11.16 0.54 -20.42
C GLY A 134 -10.78 -0.59 -19.47
N MET A 135 -10.18 -0.29 -18.31
CA MET A 135 -9.84 -1.30 -17.30
C MET A 135 -10.98 -1.46 -16.30
N THR A 136 -11.38 -2.70 -16.06
CA THR A 136 -12.24 -3.10 -14.94
C THR A 136 -11.35 -3.82 -13.92
N PRO A 137 -11.12 -3.23 -12.72
CA PRO A 137 -10.43 -3.92 -11.65
C PRO A 137 -11.07 -5.27 -11.33
N ASP A 138 -10.27 -6.22 -10.87
CA ASP A 138 -10.78 -7.54 -10.56
C ASP A 138 -11.63 -7.64 -9.27
N GLY A 139 -11.53 -6.65 -8.38
CA GLY A 139 -12.25 -6.62 -7.10
C GLY A 139 -13.56 -5.84 -7.11
N ASP A 140 -14.31 -5.89 -6.00
CA ASP A 140 -15.60 -5.19 -5.89
C ASP A 140 -15.46 -3.65 -5.75
N LEU A 141 -14.24 -3.15 -5.51
CA LEU A 141 -13.94 -1.71 -5.43
C LEU A 141 -13.76 -1.10 -6.84
N GLN A 142 -14.88 -0.89 -7.53
CA GLN A 142 -14.93 -0.42 -8.92
C GLN A 142 -14.89 1.11 -9.08
N PHE A 143 -14.21 1.64 -10.09
CA PHE A 143 -14.19 3.08 -10.39
C PHE A 143 -14.76 3.38 -11.78
N ARG A 144 -15.71 4.31 -11.84
CA ARG A 144 -16.28 4.80 -13.11
C ARG A 144 -15.36 5.83 -13.75
N SER A 145 -15.46 6.01 -15.07
CA SER A 145 -14.65 6.95 -15.87
C SER A 145 -14.94 8.44 -15.62
N GLU A 146 -15.61 8.77 -14.53
CA GLU A 146 -15.98 10.12 -14.13
C GLU A 146 -14.81 10.81 -13.40
N VAL A 147 -14.68 12.12 -13.60
CA VAL A 147 -13.72 12.95 -12.86
C VAL A 147 -14.42 13.46 -11.61
N HIS A 148 -13.92 13.07 -10.44
CA HIS A 148 -14.50 13.49 -9.16
C HIS A 148 -13.57 14.46 -8.43
N PRO A 149 -14.10 15.45 -7.69
CA PRO A 149 -13.30 16.12 -6.68
C PRO A 149 -12.87 15.10 -5.61
N LYS A 150 -11.67 15.27 -5.05
CA LYS A 150 -11.11 14.32 -4.07
C LYS A 150 -12.06 14.00 -2.91
N GLU A 151 -12.87 14.95 -2.47
CA GLU A 151 -13.77 14.81 -1.33
C GLU A 151 -14.90 13.82 -1.64
N GLN A 152 -15.43 13.86 -2.86
CA GLN A 152 -16.44 12.91 -3.32
C GLN A 152 -15.85 11.50 -3.41
N LEU A 153 -14.66 11.36 -4.01
CA LEU A 153 -13.97 10.07 -4.08
C LEU A 153 -13.72 9.48 -2.68
N LEU A 154 -13.26 10.30 -1.74
CA LEU A 154 -12.98 9.87 -0.37
C LEU A 154 -14.25 9.39 0.33
N ALA A 155 -15.36 10.14 0.19
CA ALA A 155 -16.65 9.75 0.74
C ALA A 155 -17.16 8.42 0.14
N ASP A 156 -17.01 8.23 -1.17
CA ASP A 156 -17.41 7.00 -1.87
C ASP A 156 -16.59 5.79 -1.40
N LEU A 157 -15.27 5.96 -1.26
CA LEU A 157 -14.37 4.92 -0.75
C LEU A 157 -14.72 4.51 0.68
N GLU A 158 -14.98 5.49 1.55
CA GLU A 158 -15.33 5.26 2.94
C GLU A 158 -16.71 4.59 3.08
N SER A 159 -17.69 5.02 2.27
CA SER A 159 -19.00 4.39 2.19
C SER A 159 -18.90 2.91 1.81
N ARG A 160 -18.06 2.59 0.81
CA ARG A 160 -17.85 1.20 0.38
C ARG A 160 -17.12 0.35 1.41
N ARG A 161 -16.10 0.90 2.08
CA ARG A 161 -15.42 0.23 3.20
C ARG A 161 -16.42 -0.16 4.29
N LYS A 162 -17.27 0.78 4.70
CA LYS A 162 -18.30 0.58 5.73
C LYS A 162 -19.37 -0.41 5.29
N ALA A 163 -19.87 -0.29 4.05
CA ALA A 163 -20.86 -1.22 3.50
C ALA A 163 -20.31 -2.65 3.41
N ALA A 164 -19.02 -2.81 3.12
CA ALA A 164 -18.35 -4.10 3.17
C ALA A 164 -18.03 -4.57 4.60
N GLY A 165 -18.26 -3.74 5.63
CA GLY A 165 -17.96 -4.04 7.04
C GLY A 165 -16.48 -4.38 7.26
N ILE A 166 -15.59 -3.59 6.67
CA ILE A 166 -14.13 -3.73 6.80
C ILE A 166 -13.65 -2.79 7.88
N GLU A 167 -13.27 -3.32 9.04
CA GLU A 167 -12.65 -2.54 10.10
C GLU A 167 -11.15 -2.40 9.91
N VAL A 168 -10.59 -1.27 10.38
CA VAL A 168 -9.16 -0.97 10.28
C VAL A 168 -8.61 -0.74 11.68
N THR A 169 -7.56 -1.46 12.03
CA THR A 169 -6.83 -1.29 13.28
C THR A 169 -5.79 -0.18 13.09
N SER A 170 -5.85 0.85 13.93
CA SER A 170 -4.80 1.87 13.99
C SER A 170 -3.54 1.27 14.62
N ALA A 171 -2.57 0.92 13.79
CA ALA A 171 -1.31 0.33 14.19
C ALA A 171 -0.27 0.48 13.07
N ARG A 172 0.97 0.80 13.47
CA ARG A 172 2.13 0.81 12.55
C ARG A 172 2.79 -0.55 12.60
N ILE A 173 2.93 -1.22 11.46
CA ILE A 173 3.79 -2.40 11.34
C ILE A 173 5.18 -1.94 10.92
N GLU A 174 6.20 -2.29 11.69
CA GLU A 174 7.59 -1.90 11.42
C GLU A 174 8.39 -2.99 10.73
N ARG A 175 8.06 -4.26 10.98
CA ARG A 175 8.85 -5.38 10.49
C ARG A 175 8.01 -6.63 10.31
N ILE A 176 8.12 -7.24 9.13
CA ILE A 176 7.57 -8.57 8.83
C ILE A 176 8.72 -9.55 8.74
N GLN A 177 8.66 -10.64 9.50
CA GLN A 177 9.64 -11.71 9.46
C GLN A 177 8.97 -13.06 9.33
N ARG A 178 9.60 -13.99 8.63
CA ARG A 178 9.12 -15.37 8.54
C ARG A 178 9.81 -16.23 9.60
N LEU A 179 9.03 -16.92 10.42
CA LEU A 179 9.51 -17.85 11.45
C LEU A 179 8.56 -19.06 11.50
N ASP A 180 9.12 -20.26 11.49
CA ASP A 180 8.37 -21.53 11.59
C ASP A 180 7.17 -21.65 10.63
N GLY A 181 7.35 -21.15 9.40
CA GLY A 181 6.33 -21.18 8.36
C GLY A 181 5.24 -20.10 8.47
N LEU A 182 5.25 -19.28 9.52
CA LEU A 182 4.36 -18.14 9.72
C LEU A 182 5.09 -16.80 9.52
N LEU A 183 4.31 -15.74 9.33
CA LEU A 183 4.78 -14.37 9.33
C LEU A 183 4.49 -13.71 10.68
N LEU A 184 5.51 -13.10 11.26
CA LEU A 184 5.43 -12.28 12.46
C LEU A 184 5.49 -10.81 12.05
N LEU A 185 4.37 -10.11 12.25
CA LEU A 185 4.24 -8.69 12.04
C LEU A 185 4.51 -7.98 13.37
N ASN A 186 5.65 -7.32 13.47
CA ASN A 186 6.06 -6.57 14.65
C ASN A 186 5.48 -5.16 14.54
N HIS A 187 4.73 -4.76 15.56
CA HIS A 187 4.13 -3.44 15.65
C HIS A 187 5.15 -2.41 16.16
N GLY A 188 4.91 -1.15 15.85
CA GLY A 188 5.78 -0.03 16.24
C GLY A 188 5.72 0.34 17.72
N ASP A 189 4.89 -0.35 18.51
CA ASP A 189 4.93 -0.26 19.98
C ASP A 189 6.07 -1.12 20.58
N GLY A 190 6.73 -1.94 19.77
CA GLY A 190 7.84 -2.82 20.16
C GLY A 190 7.43 -4.01 21.04
N LYS A 191 6.13 -4.21 21.31
CA LYS A 191 5.62 -5.25 22.22
C LYS A 191 4.62 -6.17 21.54
N THR A 192 3.83 -5.64 20.61
CA THR A 192 2.77 -6.38 19.94
C THR A 192 3.32 -7.09 18.71
N VAL A 193 2.99 -8.37 18.59
CA VAL A 193 3.31 -9.19 17.42
C VAL A 193 2.04 -9.90 16.95
N THR A 194 1.67 -9.67 15.69
CA THR A 194 0.59 -10.41 15.04
C THR A 194 1.14 -11.54 14.19
N LYS A 195 0.55 -12.73 14.29
CA LYS A 195 0.90 -13.87 13.46
C LYS A 195 -0.04 -13.95 12.26
N ALA A 196 0.51 -14.21 11.08
CA ALA A 196 -0.28 -14.45 9.88
C ALA A 196 0.36 -15.50 8.96
N ARG A 197 -0.44 -16.19 8.14
CA ARG A 197 0.08 -17.11 7.12
C ARG A 197 0.60 -16.38 5.89
N ARG A 198 -0.06 -15.25 5.56
CA ARG A 198 0.28 -14.36 4.46
C ARG A 198 0.21 -12.91 4.90
N ALA A 199 0.98 -12.06 4.21
CA ALA A 199 0.92 -10.63 4.40
C ALA A 199 0.84 -9.90 3.05
N ILE A 200 -0.06 -8.92 2.98
CA ILE A 200 -0.17 -7.99 1.87
C ILE A 200 0.33 -6.63 2.33
N VAL A 201 1.39 -6.13 1.72
CA VAL A 201 1.97 -4.81 1.98
C VAL A 201 1.40 -3.82 0.97
N ALA A 202 0.53 -2.94 1.46
CA ALA A 202 -0.27 -1.96 0.71
C ALA A 202 -0.03 -0.52 1.20
N ILE A 203 1.19 -0.22 1.68
CA ILE A 203 1.55 1.05 2.34
C ILE A 203 1.67 2.25 1.39
N GLY A 204 1.61 2.03 0.07
CA GLY A 204 1.81 3.07 -0.93
C GLY A 204 3.19 3.73 -0.82
N ARG A 205 3.30 4.99 -1.24
CA ARG A 205 4.56 5.76 -1.23
C ARG A 205 4.43 7.16 -0.62
N SER A 206 3.22 7.69 -0.49
CA SER A 206 2.96 9.09 -0.13
C SER A 206 3.41 9.45 1.29
N GLY A 207 3.47 8.48 2.21
CA GLY A 207 3.86 8.74 3.61
C GLY A 207 5.35 9.06 3.83
N SER A 208 6.21 8.82 2.84
CA SER A 208 7.65 9.08 2.92
C SER A 208 8.07 10.11 1.86
N HIS A 209 8.17 11.37 2.26
CA HIS A 209 8.65 12.44 1.36
C HIS A 209 10.17 12.55 1.40
N ARG A 210 10.72 13.06 0.29
CA ARG A 210 12.13 13.45 0.25
C ARG A 210 12.32 14.73 1.05
N LYS A 211 13.23 14.67 2.02
CA LYS A 211 13.71 15.86 2.72
C LYS A 211 14.54 16.74 1.79
N LEU A 212 14.46 18.04 1.97
CA LEU A 212 15.23 19.06 1.25
C LEU A 212 16.72 18.99 1.61
N GLY A 213 17.06 18.63 2.85
CA GLY A 213 18.43 18.52 3.32
C GLY A 213 19.16 19.86 3.39
N VAL A 214 18.43 20.95 3.62
CA VAL A 214 18.99 22.33 3.63
C VAL A 214 18.71 23.06 4.95
N PRO A 215 19.56 24.01 5.36
CA PRO A 215 19.28 24.86 6.52
C PRO A 215 17.94 25.59 6.37
N GLY A 216 17.10 25.51 7.42
CA GLY A 216 15.78 26.14 7.43
C GLY A 216 14.62 25.25 6.95
N GLU A 217 14.88 24.01 6.55
CA GLU A 217 13.83 23.03 6.19
C GLU A 217 12.83 22.79 7.34
N GLU A 218 13.28 22.83 8.59
CA GLU A 218 12.43 22.58 9.77
C GLU A 218 11.67 23.85 10.24
N THR A 219 11.68 24.94 9.46
CA THR A 219 10.97 26.18 9.82
C THR A 219 9.47 26.06 9.59
N ASN A 220 8.67 26.78 10.39
CA ASN A 220 7.20 26.75 10.34
C ASN A 220 6.57 27.12 8.99
N LYS A 221 7.31 27.81 8.11
CA LYS A 221 6.87 28.20 6.76
C LYS A 221 7.11 27.10 5.71
N VAL A 222 7.83 26.04 6.06
CA VAL A 222 8.08 24.88 5.20
C VAL A 222 7.19 23.74 5.71
N PHE A 223 6.31 23.25 4.84
CA PHE A 223 5.41 22.15 5.19
C PHE A 223 5.32 21.14 4.06
N ASN A 224 5.31 19.86 4.44
CA ASN A 224 5.03 18.74 3.55
C ASN A 224 3.65 18.21 3.93
N ARG A 225 2.69 18.32 3.00
CA ARG A 225 1.35 17.77 3.19
C ARG A 225 1.35 16.33 2.70
N LEU A 226 1.31 15.38 3.64
CA LEU A 226 1.35 13.94 3.42
C LEU A 226 0.07 13.31 3.90
#